data_AF-A0A7S2CVI2-F1
#
_entry.id   AF-A0A7S2CVI2-F1
#
_cell.length_a   1.000
_cell.length_b   1.000
_cell.length_c   1.000
_cell.angle_alpha   90.00
_cell.angle_beta   90.00
_cell.angle_gamma   90.00
#
_symmetry.space_group_name_H-M   'P 1'
#
loop_
_entity.id
_entity.type
_entity.pdbx_description
1 polymer ?
#
loop_
_entity_poly.entity_id
_entity_poly.type
_entity_poly.pdbx_seq_one_letter_code
_entity_poly.pdbx_strand_id
1 'polypeptide(L)'
;TALSLETLKELGHASRSRRITMALDNDAAGQSAVKKACEVLFPKLLAAQIDVHVACLPEGLKDPSDLITSATSEEEALKSFRTVMATAKPWTEWYGDQVGKTLDPQNPTSFSRCTDLITSMMALVSAPTDRTHLAYQFAKVLGMNNVNRQMQLERDLLTQADLKFNKEERHKRSRGDSFPARETHARSLPQSLPPIQQKDMSAYSKGWQESR
;
A
#
# COMPACT_ATOMS: atom_id res chain seq x y z
N THR A 1 7.31 -19.91 14.31
CA THR A 1 5.92 -19.42 14.17
C THR A 1 5.95 -18.24 13.21
N ALA A 2 5.18 -18.29 12.12
CA ALA A 2 5.11 -17.19 11.15
C ALA A 2 4.08 -16.14 11.60
N LEU A 3 4.32 -14.87 11.27
CA LEU A 3 3.37 -13.78 11.56
C LEU A 3 2.03 -14.02 10.86
N SER A 4 0.93 -14.01 11.61
CA SER A 4 -0.42 -14.17 11.08
C SER A 4 -0.99 -12.83 10.60
N LEU A 5 -1.85 -12.86 9.57
CA LEU A 5 -2.53 -11.67 9.08
C LEU A 5 -3.47 -11.06 10.14
N GLU A 6 -4.12 -11.92 10.93
CA GLU A 6 -5.08 -11.50 11.96
C GLU A 6 -4.35 -10.71 13.06
N THR A 7 -3.25 -11.25 13.57
CA THR A 7 -2.39 -10.57 14.55
C THR A 7 -1.91 -9.22 14.03
N LEU A 8 -1.51 -9.14 12.75
CA LEU A 8 -1.08 -7.87 12.15
C LEU A 8 -2.24 -6.87 12.05
N LYS A 9 -3.46 -7.31 11.73
CA LYS A 9 -4.63 -6.44 11.73
C LYS A 9 -4.96 -5.92 13.11
N GLU A 10 -4.94 -6.77 14.12
CA GLU A 10 -5.16 -6.39 15.52
C GLU A 10 -4.16 -5.34 15.99
N LEU A 11 -2.86 -5.56 15.72
CA LEU A 11 -1.81 -4.59 16.04
C LEU A 11 -2.00 -3.26 15.30
N GLY A 12 -2.35 -3.30 14.02
CA GLY A 12 -2.61 -2.10 13.23
C GLY A 12 -3.80 -1.32 13.76
N HIS A 13 -4.89 -1.98 14.16
CA HIS A 13 -6.08 -1.34 14.70
C HIS A 13 -5.89 -0.81 16.14
N ALA A 14 -5.03 -1.46 16.94
CA ALA A 14 -4.67 -0.98 18.28
C ALA A 14 -3.83 0.31 18.24
N SER A 15 -3.12 0.56 17.13
CA SER A 15 -2.29 1.76 16.96
C SER A 15 -3.11 2.94 16.41
N ARG A 16 -2.94 4.12 17.02
CA ARG A 16 -3.56 5.37 16.55
C ARG A 16 -3.16 5.74 15.12
N SER A 17 -1.92 5.44 14.73
CA SER A 17 -1.40 5.77 13.40
C SER A 17 -1.72 4.72 12.34
N ARG A 18 -2.31 3.57 12.74
CA ARG A 18 -2.52 2.39 11.88
C ARG A 18 -1.26 1.97 11.10
N ARG A 19 -0.10 2.20 11.70
CA ARG A 19 1.21 1.92 11.12
C ARG A 19 1.91 0.82 11.90
N ILE A 20 2.46 -0.14 11.16
CA ILE A 20 3.31 -1.21 11.69
C ILE A 20 4.70 -1.03 11.08
N THR A 21 5.72 -0.92 11.94
CA THR A 21 7.12 -0.93 11.51
C THR A 21 7.71 -2.29 11.83
N MET A 22 8.21 -2.99 10.82
CA MET A 22 8.86 -4.28 10.97
C MET A 22 10.37 -4.09 11.01
N ALA A 23 10.97 -4.35 12.17
CA ALA A 23 12.41 -4.50 12.33
C ALA A 23 12.76 -5.98 12.13
N LEU A 24 13.47 -6.29 11.05
CA LEU A 24 13.75 -7.67 10.65
C LEU A 24 15.26 -7.88 10.58
N ASP A 25 15.67 -9.13 10.77
CA ASP A 25 17.08 -9.52 10.73
C ASP A 25 17.72 -9.12 9.40
N ASN A 26 18.96 -8.64 9.47
CA ASN A 26 19.73 -8.21 8.31
C ASN A 26 20.41 -9.37 7.57
N ASP A 27 19.84 -10.57 7.65
CA ASP A 27 20.32 -11.74 6.94
C ASP A 27 19.45 -12.08 5.72
N ALA A 28 19.91 -13.02 4.90
CA ALA A 28 19.19 -13.44 3.70
C ALA A 28 17.81 -14.04 4.03
N ALA A 29 17.63 -14.65 5.20
CA ALA A 29 16.38 -15.24 5.62
C ALA A 29 15.35 -14.16 5.98
N GLY A 30 15.75 -13.14 6.73
CA GLY A 30 14.97 -11.96 7.07
C GLY A 30 14.52 -11.23 5.81
N GLN A 31 15.44 -10.92 4.90
CA GLN A 31 15.11 -10.28 3.63
C GLN A 31 14.12 -11.10 2.78
N SER A 32 14.31 -12.42 2.71
CA SER A 32 13.39 -13.33 2.01
C SER A 32 12.00 -13.38 2.65
N ALA A 33 11.93 -13.34 3.98
CA ALA A 33 10.67 -13.30 4.72
C ALA A 33 9.89 -12.01 4.44
N VAL A 34 10.56 -10.85 4.44
CA VAL A 34 9.92 -9.56 4.10
C VAL A 34 9.39 -9.58 2.67
N LYS A 35 10.19 -10.12 1.73
CA LYS A 35 9.79 -10.21 0.32
C LYS A 35 8.52 -11.02 0.15
N LYS A 36 8.44 -12.19 0.80
CA LYS A 36 7.22 -13.02 0.81
C LYS A 36 6.04 -12.28 1.46
N ALA A 37 6.28 -11.51 2.52
CA ALA A 37 5.24 -10.71 3.16
C ALA A 37 4.71 -9.59 2.25
N CYS A 38 5.58 -8.94 1.47
CA CYS A 38 5.19 -7.95 0.45
C CYS A 38 4.28 -8.55 -0.63
N GLU A 39 4.47 -9.82 -0.97
CA GLU A 39 3.72 -10.51 -2.03
C GLU A 39 2.43 -11.19 -1.53
N VAL A 40 2.24 -11.36 -0.22
CA VAL A 40 1.10 -12.15 0.31
C VAL A 40 0.30 -11.42 1.39
N LEU A 41 0.98 -10.71 2.29
CA LEU A 41 0.39 -10.15 3.51
C LEU A 41 0.16 -8.64 3.39
N PHE A 42 1.14 -7.88 2.94
CA PHE A 42 1.07 -6.42 2.92
C PHE A 42 -0.03 -5.86 1.99
N PRO A 43 -0.32 -6.45 0.82
CA PRO A 43 -1.47 -6.03 0.01
C PRO A 43 -2.81 -6.17 0.77
N LYS A 44 -2.93 -7.19 1.63
CA LYS A 44 -4.12 -7.42 2.46
C LYS A 44 -4.21 -6.44 3.64
N LEU A 45 -3.06 -6.00 4.17
CA LEU A 45 -2.99 -4.96 5.21
C LEU A 45 -3.29 -3.57 4.63
N LEU A 46 -2.79 -3.28 3.44
CA LEU A 46 -3.13 -2.06 2.70
C LEU A 46 -4.65 -1.97 2.48
N ALA A 47 -5.29 -3.06 2.05
CA ALA A 47 -6.75 -3.13 1.91
C ALA A 47 -7.50 -2.91 3.24
N ALA A 48 -6.87 -3.23 4.37
CA ALA A 48 -7.39 -2.95 5.72
C ALA A 48 -7.03 -1.54 6.24
N GLN A 49 -6.44 -0.69 5.39
CA GLN A 49 -5.99 0.66 5.73
C GLN A 49 -4.94 0.66 6.85
N ILE A 50 -4.01 -0.30 6.77
CA ILE A 50 -2.87 -0.44 7.68
C ILE A 50 -1.58 -0.26 6.87
N ASP A 51 -0.79 0.73 7.25
CA ASP A 51 0.48 1.05 6.62
C ASP A 51 1.60 0.19 7.21
N VAL A 52 2.41 -0.41 6.34
CA VAL A 52 3.58 -1.19 6.74
C VAL A 52 4.87 -0.47 6.36
N HIS A 53 5.80 -0.37 7.30
CA HIS A 53 7.14 0.12 7.08
C HIS A 53 8.15 -0.97 7.41
N VAL A 54 9.27 -1.00 6.68
CA VAL A 54 10.36 -1.93 6.88
C VAL A 54 11.56 -1.14 7.37
N ALA A 55 12.04 -1.47 8.55
CA ALA A 55 13.26 -0.92 9.12
C ALA A 55 14.43 -1.85 8.82
N CYS A 56 15.46 -1.34 8.17
CA CYS A 56 16.69 -2.07 7.92
C CYS A 56 17.71 -1.72 9.00
N LEU A 57 18.31 -2.74 9.62
CA LEU A 57 19.39 -2.56 10.56
C LEU A 57 20.66 -2.07 9.83
N PRO A 58 21.56 -1.34 10.53
CA PRO A 58 22.86 -0.97 10.01
C PRO A 58 23.69 -2.20 9.58
N GLU A 59 24.63 -1.99 8.65
CA GLU A 59 25.57 -3.04 8.27
C GLU A 59 26.39 -3.52 9.46
N GLY A 60 26.66 -4.83 9.52
CA GLY A 60 27.38 -5.47 10.62
C GLY A 60 26.53 -5.87 11.82
N LEU A 61 25.27 -5.41 11.91
CA LEU A 61 24.32 -5.84 12.95
C LEU A 61 23.33 -6.85 12.36
N LYS A 62 23.20 -8.02 13.01
CA LYS A 62 22.37 -9.11 12.51
C LYS A 62 20.92 -8.94 12.92
N ASP A 63 20.68 -8.67 14.20
CA ASP A 63 19.34 -8.57 14.77
C ASP A 63 19.18 -7.33 15.68
N PRO A 64 17.95 -6.97 16.09
CA PRO A 64 17.73 -5.83 16.97
C PRO A 64 18.35 -5.99 18.36
N SER A 65 18.61 -7.22 18.80
CA SER A 65 19.27 -7.49 20.08
C SER A 65 20.74 -7.11 20.00
N ASP A 66 21.41 -7.43 18.89
CA ASP A 66 22.80 -7.01 18.61
C ASP A 66 22.94 -5.48 18.62
N LEU A 67 21.94 -4.76 18.12
CA LEU A 67 21.91 -3.29 18.16
C LEU A 67 21.83 -2.76 19.61
N ILE A 68 21.15 -3.47 20.50
CA ILE A 68 21.05 -3.09 21.91
C ILE A 68 22.33 -3.48 22.68
N THR A 69 22.89 -4.65 22.40
CA THR A 69 24.09 -5.18 23.11
C THR A 69 25.38 -4.50 22.68
N SER A 70 25.46 -3.98 21.45
CA SER A 70 26.61 -3.22 20.97
C SER A 70 26.69 -1.79 21.52
N ALA A 71 25.64 -1.29 22.17
CA ALA A 71 25.62 0.03 22.76
C ALA A 71 26.37 0.08 24.10
N THR A 72 27.09 1.17 24.36
CA THR A 72 27.84 1.37 25.61
C THR A 72 26.97 1.86 26.76
N SER A 73 25.78 2.35 26.46
CA SER A 73 24.79 2.83 27.42
C SER A 73 23.37 2.60 26.92
N GLU A 74 22.39 2.58 27.82
CA GLU A 74 20.97 2.47 27.48
C GLU A 74 20.50 3.67 26.63
N GLU A 75 21.02 4.86 26.90
CA GLU A 75 20.72 6.07 26.12
C GLU A 75 21.19 5.95 24.66
N GLU A 76 22.38 5.37 24.46
CA GLU A 76 22.91 5.09 23.13
C GLU A 76 22.07 4.00 22.42
N ALA A 77 21.70 2.93 23.12
CA ALA A 77 20.83 1.88 22.57
C ALA A 77 19.48 2.45 22.09
N LEU A 78 18.84 3.27 22.92
CA LEU A 78 17.57 3.94 22.60
C LEU A 78 17.73 4.89 21.41
N LYS A 79 18.83 5.65 21.34
CA LYS A 79 19.11 6.56 20.23
C LYS A 79 19.32 5.79 18.92
N SER A 80 20.09 4.72 18.95
CA SER A 80 20.33 3.85 17.79
C SER A 80 19.03 3.22 17.30
N PHE A 81 18.22 2.68 18.21
CA PHE A 81 16.94 2.06 17.87
C PHE A 81 15.96 3.08 17.27
N ARG A 82 15.85 4.27 17.87
CA ARG A 82 15.04 5.37 17.33
C ARG A 82 15.49 5.81 15.94
N THR A 83 16.80 5.81 15.70
CA THR A 83 17.37 6.16 14.38
C THR A 83 16.96 5.13 13.33
N VAL A 84 17.05 3.82 13.65
CA VAL A 84 16.60 2.74 12.76
C VAL A 84 15.09 2.84 12.49
N MET A 85 14.28 3.15 13.51
CA MET A 85 12.84 3.34 13.33
C MET A 85 12.51 4.58 12.48
N ALA A 86 13.30 5.65 12.61
CA ALA A 86 13.13 6.87 11.82
C ALA A 86 13.51 6.71 10.35
N THR A 87 14.44 5.78 10.04
CA THR A 87 14.84 5.46 8.65
C THR A 87 14.00 4.35 8.03
N ALA A 88 12.98 3.85 8.75
CA ALA A 88 12.09 2.82 8.22
C ALA A 88 11.37 3.31 6.97
N LYS A 89 11.44 2.53 5.90
CA LYS A 89 10.86 2.87 4.60
C LYS A 89 9.46 2.28 4.45
N PRO A 90 8.54 2.94 3.73
CA PRO A 90 7.32 2.29 3.29
C PRO A 90 7.63 0.97 2.58
N TRP A 91 6.84 -0.07 2.82
CA TRP A 91 7.09 -1.41 2.26
C TRP A 91 7.17 -1.41 0.73
N THR A 92 6.46 -0.50 0.06
CA THR A 92 6.44 -0.36 -1.40
C THR A 92 7.78 0.12 -1.93
N GLU A 93 8.36 1.12 -1.27
CA GLU A 93 9.69 1.64 -1.59
C GLU A 93 10.74 0.56 -1.34
N TRP A 94 10.66 -0.10 -0.18
CA TRP A 94 11.57 -1.20 0.16
C TRP A 94 11.49 -2.34 -0.88
N TYR A 95 10.29 -2.80 -1.26
CA TYR A 95 10.13 -3.87 -2.25
C TYR A 95 10.65 -3.45 -3.62
N GLY A 96 10.39 -2.20 -4.04
CA GLY A 96 10.95 -1.63 -5.27
C GLY A 96 12.48 -1.65 -5.27
N ASP A 97 13.10 -1.21 -4.18
CA ASP A 97 14.56 -1.24 -4.00
C ASP A 97 15.10 -2.67 -4.09
N GLN A 98 14.43 -3.66 -3.47
CA GLN A 98 14.87 -5.06 -3.53
C GLN A 98 14.75 -5.67 -4.93
N VAL A 99 13.66 -5.37 -5.65
CA VAL A 99 13.47 -5.81 -7.03
C VAL A 99 14.57 -5.22 -7.91
N GLY A 100 14.85 -3.92 -7.78
CA GLY A 100 15.90 -3.23 -8.55
C GLY A 100 17.32 -3.70 -8.22
N LYS A 101 17.60 -4.09 -6.97
CA LYS A 101 18.89 -4.70 -6.59
C LYS A 101 19.07 -6.11 -7.16
N THR A 102 18.00 -6.90 -7.20
CA THR A 102 18.04 -8.31 -7.64
C THR A 102 18.10 -8.42 -9.16
N LEU A 103 17.45 -7.50 -9.87
CA LEU A 103 17.28 -7.53 -11.31
C LEU A 103 17.70 -6.17 -11.86
N ASP A 104 18.82 -6.13 -12.58
CA ASP A 104 19.32 -4.89 -13.17
C ASP A 104 18.27 -4.26 -14.10
N PRO A 105 17.65 -3.11 -13.73
CA PRO A 105 16.60 -2.48 -14.52
C PRO A 105 17.12 -1.83 -15.80
N GLN A 106 18.45 -1.81 -16.03
CA GLN A 106 19.08 -1.39 -17.28
C GLN A 106 19.12 -2.53 -18.30
N ASN A 107 19.10 -3.79 -17.86
CA ASN A 107 19.05 -4.94 -18.75
C ASN A 107 17.61 -5.22 -19.19
N PRO A 108 17.28 -5.23 -20.50
CA PRO A 108 15.92 -5.42 -21.00
C PRO A 108 15.23 -6.70 -20.48
N THR A 109 15.96 -7.81 -20.37
CA THR A 109 15.41 -9.10 -19.90
C THR A 109 15.07 -9.05 -18.42
N SER A 110 15.96 -8.47 -17.61
CA SER A 110 15.75 -8.27 -16.18
C SER A 110 14.63 -7.28 -15.91
N PHE A 111 14.51 -6.24 -16.75
CA PHE A 111 13.45 -5.23 -16.66
C PHE A 111 12.06 -5.83 -16.87
N SER A 112 11.85 -6.65 -17.90
CA SER A 112 10.56 -7.34 -18.11
C SER A 112 10.17 -8.17 -16.89
N ARG A 113 11.15 -8.84 -16.27
CA ARG A 113 10.91 -9.64 -15.06
C ARG A 113 10.59 -8.76 -13.83
N CYS A 114 11.22 -7.59 -13.72
CA CYS A 114 10.89 -6.61 -12.68
C CYS A 114 9.43 -6.15 -12.80
N THR A 115 9.04 -5.69 -13.99
CA THR A 115 7.70 -5.19 -14.26
C THR A 115 6.67 -6.29 -14.04
N ASP A 116 6.97 -7.54 -14.39
CA ASP A 116 6.09 -8.67 -14.13
C ASP A 116 5.87 -8.96 -12.64
N LEU A 117 6.93 -8.96 -11.84
CA LEU A 117 6.82 -9.15 -10.39
C LEU A 117 5.99 -8.04 -9.75
N ILE A 118 6.30 -6.79 -10.08
CA ILE A 118 5.62 -5.61 -9.53
C ILE A 118 4.14 -5.61 -9.92
N THR A 119 3.82 -5.79 -11.19
CA THR A 119 2.42 -5.78 -11.66
C THR A 119 1.61 -6.95 -11.13
N SER A 120 2.24 -8.11 -10.90
CA SER A 120 1.56 -9.26 -10.28
C SER A 120 1.26 -8.99 -8.80
N MET A 121 2.18 -8.34 -8.08
CA MET A 121 1.93 -7.91 -6.71
C MET A 121 0.84 -6.82 -6.64
N MET A 122 0.89 -5.82 -7.54
CA MET A 122 -0.13 -4.77 -7.63
C MET A 122 -1.53 -5.32 -7.94
N ALA A 123 -1.62 -6.41 -8.72
CA ALA A 123 -2.88 -7.09 -9.01
C ALA A 123 -3.54 -7.71 -7.76
N LEU A 124 -2.80 -7.92 -6.67
CA LEU A 124 -3.36 -8.39 -5.41
C LEU A 124 -4.15 -7.31 -4.66
N VAL A 125 -3.97 -6.04 -5.04
CA VAL A 125 -4.65 -4.90 -4.44
C VAL A 125 -5.95 -4.63 -5.17
N SER A 126 -7.08 -4.72 -4.47
CA SER A 126 -8.41 -4.62 -5.07
C SER A 126 -8.83 -3.18 -5.39
N ALA A 127 -8.39 -2.19 -4.61
CA ALA A 127 -8.75 -0.80 -4.80
C ALA A 127 -7.98 -0.14 -5.97
N PRO A 128 -8.67 0.43 -6.98
CA PRO A 128 -7.99 1.08 -8.12
C PRO A 128 -7.12 2.29 -7.71
N THR A 129 -7.56 3.06 -6.72
CA THR A 129 -6.80 4.21 -6.19
C THR A 129 -5.47 3.76 -5.60
N ASP A 130 -5.47 2.65 -4.85
CA ASP A 130 -4.26 2.10 -4.27
C ASP A 130 -3.32 1.56 -5.36
N ARG A 131 -3.85 0.89 -6.40
CA ARG A 131 -3.04 0.47 -7.56
C ARG A 131 -2.42 1.66 -8.29
N THR A 132 -3.16 2.78 -8.42
CA THR A 132 -2.64 4.02 -9.01
C THR A 132 -1.49 4.59 -8.17
N HIS A 133 -1.67 4.66 -6.85
CA HIS A 133 -0.61 5.10 -5.94
C HIS A 133 0.63 4.19 -6.01
N LEU A 134 0.43 2.87 -6.06
CA LEU A 134 1.52 1.91 -6.22
C LEU A 134 2.26 2.07 -7.55
N ALA A 135 1.52 2.27 -8.66
CA ALA A 135 2.11 2.50 -9.97
C ALA A 135 3.07 3.69 -9.94
N TYR A 136 2.64 4.81 -9.33
CA TYR A 136 3.47 6.00 -9.15
C TYR A 136 4.74 5.71 -8.34
N GLN A 137 4.61 5.01 -7.20
CA GLN A 137 5.74 4.68 -6.33
C GLN A 137 6.77 3.79 -7.04
N PHE A 138 6.32 2.73 -7.71
CA PHE A 138 7.23 1.82 -8.43
C PHE A 138 7.85 2.48 -9.67
N ALA A 139 7.09 3.30 -10.40
CA ALA A 139 7.62 4.05 -11.53
C ALA A 139 8.70 5.03 -11.09
N LYS A 140 8.56 5.66 -9.91
CA LYS A 140 9.60 6.53 -9.34
C LYS A 140 10.91 5.77 -9.09
N VAL A 141 10.83 4.56 -8.53
CA VAL A 141 12.01 3.72 -8.24
C VAL A 141 12.65 3.21 -9.54
N LEU A 142 11.85 2.67 -10.47
CA LEU A 142 12.34 2.10 -11.73
C LEU A 142 12.73 3.15 -12.78
N GLY A 143 12.18 4.36 -12.68
CA GLY A 143 12.42 5.45 -13.62
C GLY A 143 13.83 6.04 -13.54
N MET A 144 14.60 5.73 -12.48
CA MET A 144 16.00 6.15 -12.30
C MET A 144 16.23 7.65 -12.59
N ASN A 145 15.39 8.51 -12.01
CA ASN A 145 15.39 9.97 -12.18
C ASN A 145 15.06 10.49 -13.59
N ASN A 146 14.61 9.65 -14.53
CA ASN A 146 14.12 10.09 -15.83
C ASN A 146 12.60 10.28 -15.78
N VAL A 147 12.15 11.53 -15.78
CA VAL A 147 10.73 11.91 -15.64
C VAL A 147 9.86 11.35 -16.78
N ASN A 148 10.36 11.38 -18.02
CA ASN A 148 9.62 10.84 -19.17
C ASN A 148 9.46 9.32 -19.06
N ARG A 149 10.53 8.63 -18.68
CA ARG A 149 10.52 7.18 -18.45
C ARG A 149 9.58 6.81 -17.29
N GLN A 150 9.59 7.58 -16.21
CA GLN A 150 8.70 7.38 -15.07
C GLN A 150 7.22 7.52 -15.47
N MET A 151 6.85 8.58 -16.20
CA MET A 151 5.45 8.77 -16.62
C MET A 151 4.96 7.64 -17.54
N GLN A 152 5.82 7.14 -18.42
CA GLN A 152 5.50 5.99 -19.27
C GLN A 152 5.35 4.72 -18.42
N LEU A 153 6.30 4.47 -17.53
CA LEU A 153 6.28 3.33 -16.62
C LEU A 153 5.04 3.29 -15.74
N GLU A 154 4.63 4.42 -15.19
CA GLU A 154 3.43 4.51 -14.37
C GLU A 154 2.19 4.02 -15.13
N ARG A 155 2.01 4.51 -16.36
CA ARG A 155 0.88 4.12 -17.22
C ARG A 155 0.94 2.64 -17.59
N ASP A 156 2.12 2.15 -17.94
CA ASP A 156 2.32 0.76 -18.35
C ASP A 156 2.09 -0.20 -17.17
N LEU A 157 2.64 0.10 -15.99
CA LEU A 157 2.45 -0.68 -14.77
C LEU A 157 0.97 -0.73 -14.36
N LEU A 158 0.28 0.41 -14.38
CA LEU A 158 -1.14 0.48 -14.03
C LEU A 158 -1.98 -0.35 -15.01
N THR A 159 -1.75 -0.19 -16.31
CA THR A 159 -2.47 -0.93 -17.36
C THR A 159 -2.26 -2.44 -17.21
N GLN A 160 -1.02 -2.88 -17.01
CA GLN A 160 -0.70 -4.30 -16.84
C GLN A 160 -1.29 -4.87 -15.54
N ALA A 161 -1.25 -4.12 -14.44
CA ALA A 161 -1.82 -4.54 -13.17
C ALA A 161 -3.35 -4.70 -13.27
N ASP A 162 -4.05 -3.76 -13.90
CA ASP A 162 -5.50 -3.85 -14.09
C ASP A 162 -5.90 -5.01 -15.00
N LEU A 163 -5.12 -5.28 -16.06
CA LEU A 163 -5.34 -6.46 -16.91
C LEU A 163 -5.16 -7.77 -16.12
N LYS A 164 -4.12 -7.87 -15.30
CA LYS A 164 -3.87 -9.04 -14.43
C LYS A 164 -4.98 -9.22 -13.40
N PHE A 165 -5.37 -8.16 -12.70
CA PHE A 165 -6.48 -8.17 -11.74
C PHE A 165 -7.79 -8.64 -12.40
N ASN A 166 -8.16 -8.05 -13.54
CA ASN A 166 -9.39 -8.42 -14.25
C ASN A 166 -9.38 -9.88 -14.72
N LYS A 167 -8.21 -10.40 -15.14
CA LYS A 167 -8.05 -11.81 -15.52
C LYS A 167 -8.29 -12.72 -14.31
N GLU A 168 -7.71 -12.40 -13.16
CA GLU A 168 -7.90 -13.16 -11.92
C GLU A 168 -9.37 -13.15 -11.45
N GLU A 169 -10.02 -12.00 -11.48
CA GLU A 169 -11.44 -11.86 -11.10
C GLU A 169 -12.36 -12.67 -12.03
N ARG A 170 -12.08 -12.68 -13.34
CA ARG A 170 -12.80 -13.55 -14.29
C ARG A 170 -12.60 -15.02 -13.98
N HIS A 171 -11.38 -15.44 -13.63
CA HIS A 171 -11.11 -16.83 -13.25
C HIS A 171 -11.84 -17.24 -11.96
N LYS A 172 -11.89 -16.38 -10.93
CA LYS A 172 -12.65 -16.66 -9.70
C LYS A 172 -14.14 -16.81 -9.96
N ARG A 173 -14.73 -15.90 -10.76
CA ARG A 173 -16.15 -15.97 -11.16
C ARG A 173 -16.47 -17.27 -11.91
N SER A 174 -15.55 -17.74 -12.74
CA SER A 174 -15.73 -18.98 -13.51
C SER A 174 -15.63 -20.24 -12.65
N ARG A 175 -14.98 -20.17 -11.49
CA ARG A 175 -14.82 -21.29 -10.54
C ARG A 175 -15.95 -21.41 -9.52
N GLY A 176 -16.91 -20.50 -9.52
CA GLY A 176 -18.00 -20.49 -8.52
C GLY A 176 -17.58 -20.03 -7.13
N ASP A 177 -16.35 -19.53 -6.96
CA ASP A 177 -15.86 -18.88 -5.74
C ASP A 177 -16.43 -17.45 -5.65
N SER A 178 -17.76 -17.30 -5.62
CA SER A 178 -18.38 -15.99 -5.43
C SER A 178 -18.44 -15.63 -3.95
N PHE A 179 -17.88 -14.47 -3.63
CA PHE A 179 -18.30 -13.62 -2.51
C PHE A 179 -19.83 -13.65 -2.34
N PRO A 180 -20.36 -13.61 -1.11
CA PRO A 180 -21.81 -13.51 -0.91
C PRO A 180 -22.31 -12.31 -1.70
N ALA A 181 -23.38 -12.53 -2.46
CA ALA A 181 -24.06 -11.49 -3.20
C ALA A 181 -24.20 -10.27 -2.29
N ARG A 182 -23.77 -9.10 -2.79
CA ARG A 182 -24.21 -7.82 -2.23
C ARG A 182 -25.71 -7.96 -2.10
N GLU A 183 -26.22 -8.05 -0.86
CA GLU A 183 -27.62 -7.79 -0.58
C GLU A 183 -27.87 -6.41 -1.15
N THR A 184 -28.46 -6.39 -2.33
CA THR A 184 -29.17 -5.24 -2.82
C THR A 184 -30.34 -5.12 -1.86
N HIS A 185 -30.12 -4.43 -0.74
CA HIS A 185 -31.19 -3.65 -0.18
C HIS A 185 -31.61 -2.70 -1.29
N ALA A 186 -32.56 -3.16 -2.10
CA ALA A 186 -33.55 -2.31 -2.69
C ALA A 186 -34.16 -1.53 -1.54
N ARG A 187 -33.53 -0.39 -1.20
CA ARG A 187 -34.24 0.71 -0.58
C ARG A 187 -35.35 1.01 -1.57
N SER A 188 -36.54 0.56 -1.22
CA SER A 188 -37.78 1.08 -1.77
C SER A 188 -37.63 2.59 -1.86
N LEU A 189 -37.68 3.11 -3.08
CA LEU A 189 -37.86 4.53 -3.31
C LEU A 189 -39.10 4.94 -2.50
N PRO A 190 -39.02 5.93 -1.59
CA PRO A 190 -40.23 6.48 -1.01
C PRO A 190 -41.09 7.02 -2.15
N GLN A 191 -42.24 6.39 -2.36
CA GLN A 191 -43.27 6.91 -3.23
C GLN A 191 -43.74 8.26 -2.66
N SER A 192 -43.83 9.23 -3.57
CA SER A 192 -44.39 10.57 -3.41
C SER A 192 -43.66 11.52 -2.45
N LEU A 193 -43.02 12.54 -3.04
CA LEU A 193 -42.77 13.82 -2.39
C LEU A 193 -44.13 14.50 -2.14
N PRO A 194 -44.38 15.07 -0.94
CA PRO A 194 -45.54 15.92 -0.74
C PRO A 194 -45.40 17.21 -1.57
N PRO A 195 -46.51 17.79 -2.07
CA PRO A 195 -46.46 19.00 -2.87
C PRO A 195 -45.87 20.16 -2.06
N ILE A 196 -44.89 20.84 -2.64
CA ILE A 196 -44.25 22.04 -2.10
C ILE A 196 -45.34 23.11 -1.93
N GLN A 197 -45.63 23.49 -0.69
CA GLN A 197 -46.46 24.66 -0.43
C GLN A 197 -45.70 25.91 -0.86
N GLN A 198 -46.33 26.69 -1.73
CA GLN A 198 -45.81 27.86 -2.44
C GLN A 198 -45.62 29.10 -1.53
N LYS A 199 -45.26 28.93 -0.25
CA LYS A 199 -45.21 30.03 0.74
C LYS A 199 -43.81 30.51 1.15
N ASP A 200 -42.74 29.81 0.79
CA ASP A 200 -41.37 30.18 1.21
C ASP A 200 -40.48 30.71 0.09
N MET A 201 -41.03 31.53 -0.81
CA MET A 201 -40.24 32.30 -1.80
C MET A 201 -40.26 33.82 -1.59
N SER A 202 -40.93 34.32 -0.54
CA SER A 202 -40.96 35.76 -0.24
C SER A 202 -39.78 36.24 0.63
N ALA A 203 -38.97 35.35 1.20
CA ALA A 203 -37.91 35.73 2.14
C ALA A 203 -36.52 35.88 1.49
N TYR A 204 -36.31 35.39 0.27
CA TYR A 204 -34.99 35.37 -0.38
C TYR A 204 -34.70 36.55 -1.32
N SER A 205 -35.65 37.48 -1.54
CA SER A 205 -35.44 38.63 -2.44
C SER A 205 -35.13 39.97 -1.74
N LYS A 206 -35.00 40.01 -0.41
CA LYS A 206 -34.74 41.27 0.34
C LYS A 206 -33.34 41.41 0.96
N GLY A 207 -32.42 40.47 0.73
CA GLY A 207 -31.07 40.49 1.31
C GLY A 207 -29.93 41.02 0.42
N TRP A 208 -30.22 41.47 -0.81
CA TRP A 208 -29.18 41.79 -1.82
C TRP A 208 -29.14 43.25 -2.28
N GLN A 209 -29.77 44.19 -1.54
CA GLN A 209 -29.77 45.62 -1.92
C GLN A 209 -29.21 46.60 -0.88
N GLU A 210 -28.46 46.17 0.13
CA GLU A 210 -27.72 47.10 1.00
C GLU A 210 -26.26 46.69 1.12
N SER A 211 -25.49 47.01 0.07
CA SER A 211 -24.03 47.19 0.08
C SER A 211 -23.61 47.88 -1.22
N ARG A 212 -23.90 49.17 -1.33
CA ARG A 212 -23.20 50.14 -2.19
C ARG A 212 -23.13 51.47 -1.50
#